data_AF-G6F317-F1
#
_entry.id   AF-G6F317-F1
#
_cell.length_a   1.000
_cell.length_b   1.000
_cell.length_c   1.000
_cell.angle_alpha   90.00
_cell.angle_beta   90.00
_cell.angle_gamma   90.00
#
_symmetry.space_group_name_H-M   'P 1'
#
loop_
_entity.id
_entity.type
_entity.pdbx_description
1 polymer ?
#
loop_
_entity_poly.entity_id
_entity_poly.type
_entity_poly.pdbx_seq_one_letter_code
_entity_poly.pdbx_strand_id
1 'polypeptide(L)'
;MAITITGANGDTVSVGAATGRARAPAAALQSEINSGIADGSIVAYDIYPSSGNPDNTTNAKEAAIVQESGTYAVPNTYRYIVVADDDGTNSGAVTLNSPDFLLGTVSILAGRTSGTTYNAGNEAGTLINTVGNLTFDGSGKTGAWTIYTGDGESTVTTTNANNKINTGTGKTSIALGSGNNTIYSQGQDTITGGAGGYNTVTLTGAKSQVTMDDNTLILDTGTTNAISVGKNSTVTGGSSGTVTFANGGTQNIYQGGSGETVSATTSGTELKVIHGADTSYDINGKINFLNGTGTTTLTATDQLTAFGASDSNYTMNASGSNTGLFVADKGNETLNASGSTIGIQIYANTVSGATANFVATGGSGNDTLAAGIGNTTFTGGAGDNLFMFTKGATGNGNTVITDFGTSGNNKIGLFNYGLDESSLATLLQNSKNDASGNAVLSLDDSQTVTLQGVSVSDLNASRFEVLNATAKTA
;
A
#
# COMPACT_ATOMS: atom_id res chain seq x y z
N MET A 1 32.71 8.52 -2.50
CA MET A 1 33.52 9.52 -3.25
C MET A 1 34.25 10.35 -2.21
N ALA A 2 35.57 10.53 -2.30
CA ALA A 2 36.27 11.43 -1.38
C ALA A 2 35.79 12.87 -1.62
N ILE A 3 35.44 13.58 -0.55
CA ILE A 3 34.97 14.96 -0.60
C ILE A 3 36.04 15.84 0.03
N THR A 4 36.44 16.88 -0.68
CA THR A 4 37.48 17.81 -0.23
C THR A 4 37.05 19.25 -0.45
N ILE A 5 37.19 20.07 0.58
CA ILE A 5 36.87 21.50 0.55
C ILE A 5 38.14 22.31 0.73
N THR A 6 38.27 23.42 0.00
CA THR A 6 39.33 24.40 0.26
C THR A 6 39.01 25.16 1.56
N GLY A 7 39.87 25.04 2.57
CA GLY A 7 39.74 25.71 3.87
C GLY A 7 40.16 27.18 3.83
N ALA A 8 40.07 27.85 4.99
CA ALA A 8 40.28 29.29 5.14
C ALA A 8 41.66 29.79 4.68
N ASN A 9 42.70 28.95 4.81
CA ASN A 9 44.08 29.28 4.46
C ASN A 9 44.54 28.67 3.13
N GLY A 10 43.60 28.14 2.32
CA GLY A 10 43.91 27.40 1.10
C GLY A 10 44.26 25.91 1.31
N ASP A 11 44.27 25.46 2.57
CA ASP A 11 44.47 24.06 2.93
C ASP A 11 43.30 23.19 2.48
N THR A 12 43.52 21.87 2.40
CA THR A 12 42.46 20.93 2.01
C THR A 12 41.83 20.28 3.24
N VAL A 13 40.52 20.44 3.39
CA VAL A 13 39.72 19.82 4.45
C VAL A 13 39.05 18.57 3.90
N SER A 14 39.27 17.43 4.56
CA SER A 14 38.63 16.17 4.19
C SER A 14 37.25 16.05 4.82
N VAL A 15 36.28 15.61 4.02
CA VAL A 15 34.92 15.27 4.44
C VAL A 15 34.71 13.80 4.11
N GLY A 16 34.16 13.04 5.06
CA GLY A 16 33.93 11.61 4.89
C GLY A 16 33.14 11.28 3.62
N ALA A 17 33.44 10.12 3.03
CA ALA A 17 32.99 9.81 1.69
C ALA A 17 31.47 9.54 1.59
N ALA A 18 30.75 10.32 0.79
CA ALA A 18 29.34 10.09 0.56
C ALA A 18 29.05 8.84 -0.30
N THR A 19 27.96 8.15 0.05
CA THR A 19 27.42 6.95 -0.60
C THR A 19 25.94 7.18 -1.01
N GLY A 20 25.37 6.19 -1.71
CA GLY A 20 23.94 6.16 -2.04
C GLY A 20 23.40 7.46 -2.64
N ARG A 21 22.29 7.94 -2.07
CA ARG A 21 21.59 9.17 -2.50
C ARG A 21 22.26 10.46 -2.06
N ALA A 22 23.15 10.43 -1.07
CA ALA A 22 23.90 11.60 -0.62
C ALA A 22 25.04 11.96 -1.59
N ARG A 23 25.53 11.00 -2.39
CA ARG A 23 26.72 11.19 -3.25
C ARG A 23 26.60 12.35 -4.24
N ALA A 24 25.55 12.38 -5.05
CA ALA A 24 25.37 13.43 -6.06
C ALA A 24 25.17 14.83 -5.45
N PRO A 25 24.27 15.04 -4.47
CA PRO A 25 24.11 16.34 -3.83
C PRO A 25 25.36 16.77 -3.05
N ALA A 26 26.08 15.85 -2.40
CA ALA A 26 27.35 16.17 -1.73
C ALA A 26 28.40 16.69 -2.72
N ALA A 27 28.54 16.03 -3.87
CA ALA A 27 29.46 16.45 -4.93
C ALA A 27 29.10 17.82 -5.51
N ALA A 28 27.80 18.08 -5.71
CA ALA A 28 27.32 19.37 -6.19
C ALA A 28 27.63 20.48 -5.18
N LEU A 29 27.33 20.27 -3.90
CA LEU A 29 27.60 21.25 -2.85
C LEU A 29 29.10 21.50 -2.66
N GLN A 30 29.92 20.44 -2.72
CA GLN A 30 31.38 20.57 -2.73
C GLN A 30 31.86 21.44 -3.89
N SER A 31 31.35 21.20 -5.10
CA SER A 31 31.72 21.97 -6.29
C SER A 31 31.30 23.44 -6.20
N GLU A 32 30.11 23.72 -5.65
CA GLU A 32 29.61 25.07 -5.42
C GLU A 32 30.53 25.84 -4.47
N ILE A 33 30.85 25.25 -3.30
CA ILE A 33 31.72 25.87 -2.29
C ILE A 33 33.11 26.13 -2.87
N ASN A 34 33.75 25.12 -3.47
CA ASN A 34 35.11 25.27 -3.99
C ASN A 34 35.19 26.28 -5.16
N SER A 35 34.18 26.33 -6.03
CA SER A 35 34.16 27.31 -7.12
C SER A 35 34.00 28.73 -6.59
N GLY A 36 33.13 28.93 -5.58
CA GLY A 36 32.94 30.24 -4.96
C GLY A 36 34.15 30.70 -4.16
N ILE A 37 34.92 29.79 -3.57
CA ILE A 37 36.21 30.12 -2.94
C ILE A 37 37.23 30.52 -4.02
N ALA A 38 37.32 29.77 -5.12
CA ALA A 38 38.27 30.03 -6.18
C ALA A 38 38.02 31.36 -6.92
N ASP A 39 36.76 31.79 -7.06
CA ASP A 39 36.41 33.08 -7.67
C ASP A 39 36.28 34.25 -6.67
N GLY A 40 36.46 33.98 -5.37
CA GLY A 40 36.42 34.96 -4.29
C GLY A 40 35.02 35.40 -3.86
N SER A 41 33.95 34.76 -4.36
CA SER A 41 32.57 35.04 -3.94
C SER A 41 32.20 34.43 -2.59
N ILE A 42 32.95 33.43 -2.12
CA ILE A 42 32.83 32.79 -0.81
C ILE A 42 34.17 32.94 -0.08
N VAL A 43 34.14 33.44 1.14
CA VAL A 43 35.29 33.38 2.05
C VAL A 43 35.03 32.25 3.05
N ALA A 44 36.03 31.38 3.23
CA ALA A 44 35.99 30.30 4.21
C ALA A 44 36.66 30.74 5.51
N TYR A 45 36.06 30.40 6.65
CA TYR A 45 36.61 30.68 7.98
C TYR A 45 36.60 29.42 8.82
N ASP A 46 37.71 29.11 9.48
CA ASP A 46 37.72 28.11 10.55
C ASP A 46 36.97 28.69 11.75
N ILE A 47 36.06 27.89 12.31
CA ILE A 47 35.36 28.21 13.55
C ILE A 47 35.69 27.17 14.63
N TYR A 48 35.61 27.61 15.88
CA TYR A 48 35.97 26.82 17.05
C TYR A 48 34.79 26.74 18.04
N PRO A 49 34.75 25.72 18.93
CA PRO A 49 33.68 25.58 19.92
C PRO A 49 33.66 26.74 20.95
N SER A 50 34.81 27.40 21.14
CA SER A 50 34.97 28.56 22.02
C SER A 50 34.48 29.87 21.38
N SER A 51 34.42 30.94 22.16
CA SER A 51 34.03 32.28 21.66
C SER A 51 35.13 32.91 20.80
N GLY A 52 34.76 33.86 19.94
CA GLY A 52 35.68 34.60 19.07
C GLY A 52 35.66 34.18 17.60
N ASN A 53 34.66 33.38 17.19
CA ASN A 53 34.45 33.03 15.79
C ASN A 53 34.23 34.29 14.94
N PRO A 54 34.86 34.39 13.75
CA PRO A 54 34.69 35.53 12.88
C PRO A 54 33.21 35.67 12.48
N ASP A 55 32.72 36.90 12.60
CA ASP A 55 31.37 37.30 12.19
C ASP A 55 31.49 38.48 11.23
N ASN A 56 31.30 38.20 9.93
CA ASN A 56 31.32 39.25 8.92
C ASN A 56 29.93 39.82 8.69
N THR A 57 29.65 40.93 9.35
CA THR A 57 28.38 41.67 9.27
C THR A 57 28.08 42.28 7.89
N THR A 58 29.00 42.20 6.92
CA THR A 58 28.86 42.88 5.60
C THR A 58 28.56 41.95 4.42
N ASN A 59 28.76 40.63 4.55
CA ASN A 59 28.53 39.69 3.43
C ASN A 59 27.99 38.34 3.92
N ALA A 60 26.68 38.12 3.82
CA ALA A 60 26.00 36.92 4.32
C ALA A 60 26.20 35.65 3.45
N LYS A 61 27.37 35.47 2.82
CA LYS A 61 27.63 34.42 1.80
C LYS A 61 28.81 33.50 2.13
N GLU A 62 29.27 33.51 3.38
CA GLU A 62 30.52 32.87 3.79
C GLU A 62 30.34 31.39 4.15
N ALA A 63 31.47 30.67 4.24
CA ALA A 63 31.54 29.26 4.63
C ALA A 63 32.24 29.10 5.99
N ALA A 64 31.58 28.45 6.93
CA ALA A 64 32.19 28.02 8.19
C ALA A 64 32.80 26.63 8.03
N ILE A 65 34.06 26.46 8.44
CA ILE A 65 34.80 25.20 8.44
C ILE A 65 34.94 24.72 9.88
N VAL A 66 34.43 23.52 10.16
CA VAL A 66 34.40 22.89 11.48
C VAL A 66 35.29 21.64 11.46
N GLN A 67 36.41 21.69 12.18
CA GLN A 67 37.38 20.58 12.21
C GLN A 67 37.46 19.90 13.59
N GLU A 68 37.22 20.64 14.67
CA GLU A 68 37.31 20.12 16.04
C GLU A 68 35.97 19.59 16.56
N SER A 69 36.00 18.56 17.40
CA SER A 69 34.80 18.10 18.12
C SER A 69 34.31 19.16 19.11
N GLY A 70 33.01 19.23 19.36
CA GLY A 70 32.45 20.13 20.37
C GLY A 70 31.12 20.73 19.98
N THR A 71 30.67 21.71 20.77
CA THR A 71 29.41 22.42 20.57
C THR A 71 29.67 23.83 20.09
N TYR A 72 29.05 24.21 18.98
CA TYR A 72 29.27 25.48 18.30
C TYR A 72 28.03 26.36 18.37
N ALA A 73 28.23 27.63 18.70
CA ALA A 73 27.29 28.71 18.40
C ALA A 73 27.73 29.35 17.09
N VAL A 74 27.11 28.94 15.99
CA VAL A 74 27.49 29.39 14.64
C VAL A 74 27.02 30.84 14.46
N PRO A 75 27.84 31.78 13.96
CA PRO A 75 27.37 33.11 13.59
C PRO A 75 26.28 33.09 12.52
N ASN A 76 25.34 34.05 12.55
CA ASN A 76 24.16 34.05 11.67
C ASN A 76 24.42 34.54 10.24
N THR A 77 25.66 34.90 9.92
CA THR A 77 26.11 35.44 8.62
C THR A 77 26.52 34.35 7.62
N TYR A 78 26.74 33.11 8.07
CA TYR A 78 27.17 32.01 7.20
C TYR A 78 26.04 31.50 6.31
N ARG A 79 26.39 31.18 5.05
CA ARG A 79 25.51 30.48 4.10
C ARG A 79 25.84 28.99 4.01
N TYR A 80 27.11 28.65 4.21
CA TYR A 80 27.60 27.28 4.14
C TYR A 80 28.26 26.86 5.45
N ILE A 81 28.11 25.61 5.83
CA ILE A 81 28.85 24.99 6.93
C ILE A 81 29.43 23.66 6.44
N VAL A 82 30.71 23.45 6.67
CA VAL A 82 31.42 22.21 6.35
C VAL A 82 31.92 21.60 7.64
N VAL A 83 31.50 20.37 7.94
CA VAL A 83 32.00 19.59 9.08
C VAL A 83 32.94 18.52 8.56
N ALA A 84 34.21 18.63 8.93
CA ALA A 84 35.29 17.75 8.51
C ALA A 84 35.17 16.35 9.14
N ASP A 85 35.83 15.38 8.50
CA ASP A 85 35.99 14.03 9.02
C ASP A 85 36.88 13.97 10.26
N ASP A 86 36.86 12.84 10.96
CA ASP A 86 37.82 12.55 12.01
C ASP A 86 39.21 12.27 11.38
N ASP A 87 40.26 12.96 11.83
CA ASP A 87 41.63 12.84 11.28
C ASP A 87 42.62 12.12 12.23
N GLY A 88 42.10 11.45 13.27
CA GLY A 88 42.87 10.76 14.30
C GLY A 88 43.41 11.68 15.41
N THR A 89 43.60 12.97 15.15
CA THR A 89 43.93 14.00 16.15
C THR A 89 42.70 14.75 16.66
N ASN A 90 41.71 14.95 15.79
CA ASN A 90 40.45 15.62 16.07
C ASN A 90 39.30 14.62 15.93
N SER A 91 39.04 13.86 16.99
CA SER A 91 38.00 12.81 17.03
C SER A 91 36.88 13.18 18.01
N GLY A 92 35.64 12.81 17.70
CA GLY A 92 34.49 13.01 18.58
C GLY A 92 33.37 13.83 17.93
N ALA A 93 32.15 13.80 18.46
CA ALA A 93 30.99 14.38 17.80
C ALA A 93 31.03 15.93 17.72
N VAL A 94 30.32 16.47 16.73
CA VAL A 94 30.08 17.92 16.57
C VAL A 94 28.61 18.23 16.80
N THR A 95 28.32 19.28 17.56
CA THR A 95 26.97 19.85 17.72
C THR A 95 26.95 21.29 17.22
N LEU A 96 26.05 21.57 16.28
CA LEU A 96 25.84 22.89 15.71
C LEU A 96 24.50 23.43 16.20
N ASN A 97 24.53 24.58 16.88
CA ASN A 97 23.31 25.30 17.26
C ASN A 97 23.05 26.41 16.25
N SER A 98 21.89 26.37 15.60
CA SER A 98 21.47 27.44 14.70
C SER A 98 21.33 28.77 15.45
N PRO A 99 21.80 29.88 14.86
CA PRO A 99 21.57 31.22 15.36
C PRO A 99 20.33 31.90 14.76
N ASP A 100 19.50 31.19 14.00
CA ASP A 100 18.56 31.74 13.02
C ASP A 100 19.31 32.61 11.96
N PHE A 101 19.76 31.97 10.87
CA PHE A 101 20.60 32.62 9.86
C PHE A 101 19.91 33.83 9.20
N LEU A 102 20.69 34.89 8.93
CA LEU A 102 20.19 36.16 8.37
C LEU A 102 19.54 35.98 6.99
N LEU A 103 20.05 35.05 6.17
CA LEU A 103 19.46 34.73 4.87
C LEU A 103 18.18 33.87 4.98
N GLY A 104 17.83 33.42 6.18
CA GLY A 104 16.75 32.46 6.41
C GLY A 104 17.03 31.07 5.82
N THR A 105 18.25 30.80 5.35
CA THR A 105 18.66 29.51 4.80
C THR A 105 20.14 29.21 5.05
N VAL A 106 20.46 27.92 5.20
CA VAL A 106 21.84 27.42 5.29
C VAL A 106 22.03 26.11 4.51
N SER A 107 23.24 25.87 4.00
CA SER A 107 23.64 24.60 3.38
C SER A 107 24.79 23.96 4.15
N ILE A 108 24.58 22.72 4.62
CA ILE A 108 25.49 22.03 5.52
C ILE A 108 25.99 20.76 4.84
N LEU A 109 27.31 20.61 4.75
CA LEU A 109 27.99 19.40 4.31
C LEU A 109 28.73 18.80 5.49
N ALA A 110 28.19 17.72 6.05
CA ALA A 110 28.75 17.08 7.23
C ALA A 110 29.31 15.70 6.89
N GLY A 111 30.58 15.45 7.20
CA GLY A 111 31.21 14.16 6.95
C GLY A 111 32.02 13.65 8.11
N ARG A 112 31.46 13.77 9.32
CA ARG A 112 32.13 13.40 10.57
C ARG A 112 31.76 11.99 11.00
N THR A 113 32.74 11.08 10.99
CA THR A 113 32.52 9.67 11.34
C THR A 113 31.98 9.48 12.76
N SER A 114 32.44 10.28 13.73
CA SER A 114 31.94 10.30 15.12
C SER A 114 30.51 10.84 15.28
N GLY A 115 29.92 11.41 14.23
CA GLY A 115 28.55 11.92 14.20
C GLY A 115 28.43 13.44 14.30
N THR A 116 27.32 13.94 13.78
CA THR A 116 26.96 15.36 13.73
C THR A 116 25.56 15.57 14.28
N THR A 117 25.40 16.58 15.14
CA THR A 117 24.11 17.07 15.63
C THR A 117 23.87 18.48 15.10
N TYR A 118 22.67 18.73 14.58
CA TYR A 118 22.22 20.06 14.18
C TYR A 118 20.90 20.40 14.87
N ASN A 119 20.92 21.45 15.70
CA ASN A 119 19.75 22.00 16.35
C ASN A 119 19.25 23.19 15.53
N ALA A 120 18.16 23.00 14.79
CA ALA A 120 17.66 23.98 13.83
C ALA A 120 16.94 25.14 14.53
N GLY A 121 17.02 26.31 13.90
CA GLY A 121 16.15 27.44 14.15
C GLY A 121 14.95 27.42 13.20
N ASN A 122 14.38 28.58 12.93
CA ASN A 122 13.29 28.79 11.98
C ASN A 122 13.78 28.92 10.52
N GLU A 123 15.09 28.83 10.28
CA GLU A 123 15.65 28.81 8.94
C GLU A 123 15.25 27.56 8.14
N ALA A 124 15.22 27.72 6.81
CA ALA A 124 15.20 26.62 5.87
C ALA A 124 16.64 26.11 5.61
N GLY A 125 16.78 24.99 4.89
CA GLY A 125 18.12 24.60 4.47
C GLY A 125 18.26 23.26 3.79
N THR A 126 19.52 22.92 3.51
CA THR A 126 19.93 21.60 3.06
C THR A 126 21.02 21.07 4.00
N LEU A 127 20.86 19.85 4.50
CA LEU A 127 21.88 19.17 5.29
C LEU A 127 22.21 17.85 4.61
N ILE A 128 23.48 17.67 4.24
CA ILE A 128 23.99 16.46 3.63
C ILE A 128 25.00 15.83 4.60
N ASN A 129 24.56 14.81 5.32
CA ASN A 129 25.44 13.96 6.11
C ASN A 129 25.98 12.83 5.23
N THR A 130 27.30 12.71 5.15
CA THR A 130 27.97 11.81 4.22
C THR A 130 28.44 10.51 4.89
N VAL A 131 28.79 10.57 6.18
CA VAL A 131 29.22 9.45 7.02
C VAL A 131 28.84 9.69 8.48
N GLY A 132 28.94 8.66 9.31
CA GLY A 132 28.60 8.76 10.73
C GLY A 132 27.09 8.97 10.96
N ASN A 133 26.73 9.15 12.22
CA ASN A 133 25.35 9.32 12.64
C ASN A 133 24.93 10.79 12.55
N LEU A 134 23.73 11.07 12.05
CA LEU A 134 23.14 12.41 12.08
C LEU A 134 22.08 12.49 13.18
N THR A 135 22.11 13.54 13.99
CA THR A 135 20.96 13.99 14.78
C THR A 135 20.50 15.35 14.26
N PHE A 136 19.28 15.45 13.72
CA PHE A 136 18.67 16.71 13.32
C PHE A 136 17.46 16.99 14.22
N ASP A 137 17.48 18.11 14.94
CA ASP A 137 16.37 18.56 15.79
C ASP A 137 15.77 19.86 15.26
N GLY A 138 14.62 19.75 14.58
CA GLY A 138 13.77 20.86 14.14
C GLY A 138 12.50 21.02 14.95
N SER A 139 12.42 20.43 16.16
CA SER A 139 11.20 20.41 16.95
C SER A 139 10.66 21.82 17.22
N GLY A 140 9.38 22.02 16.87
CA GLY A 140 8.67 23.29 17.07
C GLY A 140 9.11 24.44 16.14
N LYS A 141 9.96 24.18 15.14
CA LYS A 141 10.43 25.19 14.17
C LYS A 141 9.65 25.15 12.86
N THR A 142 9.91 26.06 11.94
CA THR A 142 9.05 26.28 10.74
C THR A 142 9.77 26.33 9.39
N GLY A 143 11.10 26.32 9.32
CA GLY A 143 11.78 26.39 8.02
C GLY A 143 11.81 25.04 7.29
N ALA A 144 11.74 25.03 5.95
CA ALA A 144 11.73 23.80 5.16
C ALA A 144 13.13 23.23 4.93
N TRP A 145 13.30 21.92 5.13
CA TRP A 145 14.61 21.26 5.03
C TRP A 145 14.65 20.14 3.99
N THR A 146 15.78 20.06 3.28
CA THR A 146 16.19 18.84 2.57
C THR A 146 17.33 18.17 3.32
N ILE A 147 17.12 16.95 3.80
CA ILE A 147 18.04 16.22 4.67
C ILE A 147 18.47 14.91 3.99
N TYR A 148 19.78 14.67 3.95
CA TYR A 148 20.37 13.39 3.60
C TYR A 148 21.10 12.84 4.83
N THR A 149 20.68 11.69 5.34
CA THR A 149 21.22 11.15 6.61
C THR A 149 22.51 10.35 6.43
N GLY A 150 22.78 9.88 5.21
CA GLY A 150 23.86 8.92 4.96
C GLY A 150 23.52 7.51 5.46
N ASP A 151 24.53 6.64 5.51
CA ASP A 151 24.34 5.22 5.87
C ASP A 151 24.46 4.94 7.38
N GLY A 152 24.74 5.96 8.20
CA GLY A 152 24.81 5.82 9.66
C GLY A 152 23.45 5.69 10.34
N GLU A 153 23.45 5.38 11.63
CA GLU A 153 22.23 5.31 12.42
C GLU A 153 21.80 6.72 12.86
N SER A 154 20.73 7.24 12.28
CA SER A 154 20.40 8.67 12.39
C SER A 154 19.06 8.92 13.07
N THR A 155 18.90 10.10 13.64
CA THR A 155 17.64 10.59 14.22
C THR A 155 17.28 11.94 13.60
N VAL A 156 16.07 12.08 13.08
CA VAL A 156 15.59 13.29 12.42
C VAL A 156 14.22 13.65 12.97
N THR A 157 14.13 14.75 13.71
CA THR A 157 12.86 15.41 14.05
C THR A 157 12.72 16.61 13.14
N THR A 158 11.76 16.60 12.22
CA THR A 158 11.62 17.68 11.24
C THR A 158 10.91 18.90 11.84
N THR A 159 11.01 20.01 11.13
CA THR A 159 10.24 21.23 11.38
C THR A 159 8.78 21.08 10.93
N ASN A 160 7.95 22.06 11.29
CA ASN A 160 6.57 22.27 10.83
C ASN A 160 6.54 22.97 9.47
N ALA A 161 7.05 22.30 8.44
CA ALA A 161 7.09 22.77 7.06
C ALA A 161 7.17 21.61 6.07
N ASN A 162 7.31 21.92 4.79
CA ASN A 162 7.43 20.91 3.74
C ASN A 162 8.88 20.39 3.68
N ASN A 163 9.17 19.30 4.38
CA ASN A 163 10.52 18.73 4.45
C ASN A 163 10.71 17.57 3.46
N LYS A 164 11.95 17.40 3.02
CA LYS A 164 12.38 16.27 2.18
C LYS A 164 13.50 15.51 2.88
N ILE A 165 13.29 14.21 3.10
CA ILE A 165 14.26 13.36 3.81
C ILE A 165 14.66 12.20 2.90
N ASN A 166 15.96 11.98 2.76
CA ASN A 166 16.53 10.86 2.02
C ASN A 166 17.46 10.09 2.96
N THR A 167 17.10 8.86 3.29
CA THR A 167 17.95 8.01 4.13
C THR A 167 18.93 7.22 3.28
N GLY A 168 20.06 6.84 3.88
CA GLY A 168 20.92 5.77 3.37
C GLY A 168 20.44 4.39 3.81
N THR A 169 21.34 3.41 3.80
CA THR A 169 21.00 2.01 4.16
C THR A 169 20.99 1.75 5.66
N GLY A 170 21.47 2.70 6.46
CA GLY A 170 21.46 2.63 7.93
C GLY A 170 20.06 2.71 8.52
N LYS A 171 19.95 2.57 9.84
CA LYS A 171 18.67 2.71 10.54
C LYS A 171 18.42 4.16 10.93
N THR A 172 17.30 4.72 10.50
CA THR A 172 16.95 6.10 10.79
C THR A 172 15.63 6.17 11.55
N SER A 173 15.60 6.90 12.66
CA SER A 173 14.36 7.30 13.32
C SER A 173 13.92 8.67 12.81
N ILE A 174 12.73 8.77 12.24
CA ILE A 174 12.18 9.99 11.66
C ILE A 174 10.87 10.34 12.36
N ALA A 175 10.79 11.54 12.92
CA ALA A 175 9.58 12.14 13.44
C ALA A 175 9.24 13.38 12.60
N LEU A 176 8.09 13.35 11.94
CA LEU A 176 7.65 14.41 11.05
C LEU A 176 6.82 15.45 11.82
N GLY A 177 7.17 16.71 11.64
CA GLY A 177 6.32 17.85 11.96
C GLY A 177 5.17 18.01 10.95
N SER A 178 4.41 19.10 11.08
CA SER A 178 3.33 19.41 10.14
C SER A 178 3.86 19.84 8.75
N GLY A 179 2.97 19.90 7.77
CA GLY A 179 3.28 20.25 6.39
C GLY A 179 3.28 19.04 5.45
N ASN A 180 3.61 19.29 4.19
CA ASN A 180 3.68 18.26 3.16
C ASN A 180 5.10 17.70 3.10
N ASN A 181 5.34 16.57 3.76
CA ASN A 181 6.67 15.97 3.84
C ASN A 181 6.85 14.86 2.81
N THR A 182 8.07 14.74 2.28
CA THR A 182 8.47 13.67 1.35
C THR A 182 9.65 12.89 1.91
N ILE A 183 9.52 11.57 2.01
CA ILE A 183 10.53 10.68 2.56
C ILE A 183 10.88 9.62 1.53
N TYR A 184 12.18 9.41 1.32
CA TYR A 184 12.72 8.28 0.57
C TYR A 184 13.61 7.47 1.50
N SER A 185 13.19 6.24 1.79
CA SER A 185 13.85 5.35 2.74
C SER A 185 14.48 4.13 2.04
N GLN A 186 15.76 3.88 2.35
CA GLN A 186 16.53 2.72 1.84
C GLN A 186 16.88 1.70 2.94
N GLY A 187 16.81 2.10 4.21
CA GLY A 187 17.23 1.30 5.34
C GLY A 187 16.10 0.56 6.05
N GLN A 188 16.42 0.08 7.25
CA GLN A 188 15.43 -0.34 8.24
C GLN A 188 15.10 0.89 9.10
N ASP A 189 14.13 1.68 8.64
CA ASP A 189 13.83 2.97 9.23
C ASP A 189 12.55 2.92 10.08
N THR A 190 12.47 3.76 11.09
CA THR A 190 11.23 4.04 11.83
C THR A 190 10.75 5.43 11.44
N ILE A 191 9.53 5.54 10.91
CA ILE A 191 8.97 6.80 10.40
C ILE A 191 7.64 7.05 11.11
N THR A 192 7.49 8.20 11.74
CA THR A 192 6.30 8.55 12.51
C THR A 192 5.81 9.98 12.24
N GLY A 193 4.49 10.18 12.23
CA GLY A 193 3.85 11.50 12.26
C GLY A 193 3.26 11.97 10.94
N GLY A 194 3.39 13.27 10.67
CA GLY A 194 2.83 13.92 9.48
C GLY A 194 1.49 14.60 9.70
N ALA A 195 1.14 14.94 10.94
CA ALA A 195 -0.10 15.61 11.28
C ALA A 195 -0.28 16.93 10.51
N GLY A 196 -1.37 17.03 9.77
CA GLY A 196 -1.70 18.23 8.99
C GLY A 196 -0.80 18.38 7.75
N GLY A 197 -1.31 17.93 6.60
CA GLY A 197 -0.61 17.98 5.32
C GLY A 197 -0.89 16.73 4.51
N TYR A 198 -0.26 16.64 3.34
CA TYR A 198 -0.19 15.45 2.50
C TYR A 198 1.24 14.93 2.49
N ASN A 199 1.45 13.73 3.06
CA ASN A 199 2.78 13.16 3.20
C ASN A 199 3.00 12.05 2.18
N THR A 200 4.21 11.94 1.67
CA THR A 200 4.61 10.89 0.74
C THR A 200 5.82 10.15 1.28
N VAL A 201 5.73 8.82 1.39
CA VAL A 201 6.84 7.95 1.80
C VAL A 201 7.10 6.94 0.69
N THR A 202 8.34 6.87 0.23
CA THR A 202 8.82 5.78 -0.62
C THR A 202 9.72 4.87 0.20
N LEU A 203 9.39 3.59 0.26
CA LEU A 203 10.16 2.55 0.93
C LEU A 203 10.80 1.65 -0.11
N THR A 204 12.13 1.59 -0.09
CA THR A 204 12.91 0.64 -0.90
C THR A 204 13.71 -0.34 -0.05
N GLY A 205 13.87 -0.03 1.24
CA GLY A 205 14.46 -0.92 2.24
C GLY A 205 13.46 -1.95 2.76
N ALA A 206 13.93 -2.78 3.69
CA ALA A 206 13.14 -3.84 4.30
C ALA A 206 12.99 -3.60 5.81
N LYS A 207 11.92 -4.17 6.39
CA LYS A 207 11.64 -4.14 7.84
C LYS A 207 11.49 -2.74 8.43
N SER A 208 11.16 -1.75 7.62
CA SER A 208 10.83 -0.41 8.09
C SER A 208 9.50 -0.42 8.84
N GLN A 209 9.38 0.42 9.85
CA GLN A 209 8.16 0.63 10.62
C GLN A 209 7.65 2.04 10.35
N VAL A 210 6.44 2.15 9.80
CA VAL A 210 5.87 3.42 9.37
C VAL A 210 4.53 3.61 10.04
N THR A 211 4.37 4.72 10.78
CA THR A 211 3.10 5.12 11.39
C THR A 211 2.79 6.54 10.99
N MET A 212 1.84 6.72 10.09
CA MET A 212 1.50 8.01 9.50
C MET A 212 0.06 8.40 9.80
N ASP A 213 -0.19 9.70 9.86
CA ASP A 213 -1.53 10.24 10.03
C ASP A 213 -2.38 10.13 8.73
N ASP A 214 -3.56 10.77 8.75
CA ASP A 214 -4.48 10.85 7.62
C ASP A 214 -3.81 11.49 6.37
N ASN A 215 -4.36 11.23 5.19
CA ASN A 215 -3.92 11.79 3.90
C ASN A 215 -2.46 11.47 3.53
N THR A 216 -2.09 10.21 3.66
CA THR A 216 -0.72 9.74 3.36
C THR A 216 -0.69 8.90 2.07
N LEU A 217 0.35 9.10 1.26
CA LEU A 217 0.73 8.22 0.16
C LEU A 217 1.97 7.42 0.53
N ILE A 218 1.86 6.10 0.50
CA ILE A 218 3.00 5.18 0.64
C ILE A 218 3.22 4.45 -0.68
N LEU A 219 4.47 4.47 -1.16
CA LEU A 219 4.96 3.60 -2.21
C LEU A 219 5.96 2.63 -1.59
N ASP A 220 5.52 1.39 -1.33
CA ASP A 220 6.39 0.35 -0.83
C ASP A 220 6.82 -0.59 -1.97
N THR A 221 8.12 -0.61 -2.26
CA THR A 221 8.74 -1.60 -3.14
C THR A 221 9.69 -2.51 -2.39
N GLY A 222 9.72 -2.41 -1.06
CA GLY A 222 10.55 -3.19 -0.16
C GLY A 222 9.88 -4.47 0.28
N THR A 223 10.44 -5.08 1.33
CA THR A 223 9.93 -6.34 1.89
C THR A 223 9.78 -6.26 3.39
N THR A 224 8.79 -6.98 3.93
CA THR A 224 8.57 -7.15 5.38
C THR A 224 8.41 -5.83 6.14
N ASN A 225 7.98 -4.76 5.45
CA ASN A 225 7.70 -3.46 6.06
C ASN A 225 6.38 -3.55 6.84
N ALA A 226 6.30 -2.80 7.94
CA ALA A 226 5.10 -2.67 8.75
C ALA A 226 4.58 -1.24 8.62
N ILE A 227 3.45 -1.06 7.96
CA ILE A 227 2.89 0.25 7.60
C ILE A 227 1.55 0.42 8.31
N SER A 228 1.38 1.56 8.98
CA SER A 228 0.12 2.01 9.57
C SER A 228 -0.16 3.42 9.08
N VAL A 229 -1.36 3.66 8.54
CA VAL A 229 -1.78 4.94 8.01
C VAL A 229 -3.15 5.35 8.56
N GLY A 230 -3.39 6.66 8.62
CA GLY A 230 -4.70 7.22 8.92
C GLY A 230 -5.68 7.17 7.75
N LYS A 231 -6.78 7.93 7.87
CA LYS A 231 -7.88 8.00 6.90
C LYS A 231 -7.43 8.56 5.56
N ASN A 232 -8.15 8.19 4.50
CA ASN A 232 -7.99 8.71 3.15
C ASN A 232 -6.56 8.54 2.62
N SER A 233 -5.92 7.45 3.01
CA SER A 233 -4.54 7.14 2.64
C SER A 233 -4.50 6.16 1.48
N THR A 234 -3.43 6.22 0.70
CA THR A 234 -3.15 5.29 -0.39
C THR A 234 -1.84 4.57 -0.12
N VAL A 235 -1.86 3.25 -0.15
CA VAL A 235 -0.67 2.41 0.03
C VAL A 235 -0.51 1.50 -1.19
N THR A 236 0.62 1.63 -1.88
CA THR A 236 1.09 0.58 -2.79
C THR A 236 1.90 -0.42 -1.96
N GLY A 237 1.46 -1.67 -1.90
CA GLY A 237 2.07 -2.71 -1.07
C GLY A 237 3.36 -3.28 -1.66
N GLY A 238 4.30 -3.63 -0.76
CA GLY A 238 5.55 -4.30 -1.08
C GLY A 238 5.41 -5.83 -1.10
N SER A 239 6.25 -6.55 -0.35
CA SER A 239 6.11 -8.01 -0.20
C SER A 239 6.32 -8.52 1.22
N SER A 240 5.47 -9.46 1.64
CA SER A 240 5.54 -10.14 2.95
C SER A 240 5.51 -9.22 4.19
N GLY A 241 4.98 -8.02 4.04
CA GLY A 241 4.76 -7.01 5.08
C GLY A 241 3.34 -6.96 5.62
N THR A 242 3.07 -5.89 6.36
CA THR A 242 1.76 -5.59 6.91
C THR A 242 1.35 -4.16 6.59
N VAL A 243 0.07 -3.97 6.28
CA VAL A 243 -0.53 -2.65 6.06
C VAL A 243 -1.79 -2.52 6.89
N THR A 244 -1.85 -1.48 7.72
CA THR A 244 -2.99 -1.19 8.61
C THR A 244 -3.56 0.19 8.32
N PHE A 245 -4.86 0.25 8.05
CA PHE A 245 -5.63 1.50 8.00
C PHE A 245 -6.30 1.72 9.36
N ALA A 246 -5.66 2.51 10.24
CA ALA A 246 -5.89 2.46 11.69
C ALA A 246 -7.08 3.30 12.19
N ASN A 247 -7.60 4.24 11.40
CA ASN A 247 -8.53 5.28 11.87
C ASN A 247 -9.82 5.40 11.04
N GLY A 248 -10.19 4.37 10.28
CA GLY A 248 -11.37 4.39 9.42
C GLY A 248 -11.17 5.17 8.13
N GLY A 249 -12.20 5.88 7.69
CA GLY A 249 -12.21 6.67 6.46
C GLY A 249 -12.84 5.93 5.28
N THR A 250 -13.33 6.70 4.31
CA THR A 250 -14.12 6.16 3.18
C THR A 250 -13.35 6.16 1.85
N GLN A 251 -12.14 6.72 1.83
CA GLN A 251 -11.34 6.86 0.61
C GLN A 251 -9.98 6.17 0.73
N ASN A 252 -9.91 5.08 1.49
CA ASN A 252 -8.68 4.32 1.63
C ASN A 252 -8.46 3.45 0.38
N ILE A 253 -7.21 3.44 -0.10
CA ILE A 253 -6.83 2.65 -1.27
C ILE A 253 -5.62 1.80 -0.90
N TYR A 254 -5.73 0.50 -1.16
CA TYR A 254 -4.59 -0.41 -1.19
C TYR A 254 -4.38 -0.91 -2.62
N GLN A 255 -3.13 -0.92 -3.08
CA GLN A 255 -2.80 -1.30 -4.45
C GLN A 255 -1.62 -2.28 -4.49
N GLY A 256 -1.79 -3.38 -5.23
CA GLY A 256 -0.72 -4.33 -5.50
C GLY A 256 -0.29 -5.12 -4.27
N GLY A 257 1.01 -5.31 -4.10
CA GLY A 257 1.59 -6.12 -3.05
C GLY A 257 1.54 -7.64 -3.30
N SER A 258 2.39 -8.38 -2.58
CA SER A 258 2.40 -9.85 -2.61
C SER A 258 2.70 -10.46 -1.24
N GLY A 259 1.90 -11.43 -0.80
CA GLY A 259 2.11 -12.08 0.49
C GLY A 259 1.85 -11.18 1.69
N GLU A 260 1.08 -10.10 1.50
CA GLU A 260 0.86 -9.07 2.52
C GLU A 260 -0.29 -9.46 3.46
N THR A 261 -0.31 -8.84 4.65
CA THR A 261 -1.51 -8.79 5.49
C THR A 261 -2.01 -7.36 5.57
N VAL A 262 -3.22 -7.13 5.06
CA VAL A 262 -3.87 -5.81 5.03
C VAL A 262 -5.04 -5.82 6.01
N SER A 263 -5.09 -4.85 6.91
CA SER A 263 -6.14 -4.78 7.92
C SER A 263 -6.72 -3.37 8.08
N ALA A 264 -7.99 -3.31 8.45
CA ALA A 264 -8.65 -2.08 8.85
C ALA A 264 -9.76 -2.41 9.87
N THR A 265 -9.46 -2.27 11.16
CA THR A 265 -10.33 -2.80 12.22
C THR A 265 -11.30 -1.77 12.81
N THR A 266 -11.19 -0.51 12.42
CA THR A 266 -12.13 0.54 12.81
C THR A 266 -13.45 0.40 12.05
N SER A 267 -14.59 0.46 12.75
CA SER A 267 -15.90 0.41 12.10
C SER A 267 -16.12 1.60 11.16
N GLY A 268 -16.88 1.37 10.08
CA GLY A 268 -17.14 2.39 9.07
C GLY A 268 -15.98 2.65 8.12
N THR A 269 -14.94 1.80 8.12
CA THR A 269 -13.90 1.85 7.10
C THR A 269 -14.46 1.43 5.74
N GLU A 270 -14.08 2.14 4.69
CA GLU A 270 -14.18 1.64 3.31
C GLU A 270 -12.77 1.53 2.73
N LEU A 271 -12.45 0.33 2.21
CA LEU A 271 -11.19 0.05 1.54
C LEU A 271 -11.46 -0.35 0.09
N LYS A 272 -10.85 0.38 -0.85
CA LYS A 272 -10.72 -0.06 -2.23
C LYS A 272 -9.39 -0.78 -2.42
N VAL A 273 -9.46 -2.00 -2.92
CA VAL A 273 -8.29 -2.80 -3.27
C VAL A 273 -8.18 -2.89 -4.79
N ILE A 274 -6.97 -2.65 -5.31
CA ILE A 274 -6.66 -2.71 -6.73
C ILE A 274 -5.43 -3.61 -6.92
N HIS A 275 -5.64 -4.80 -7.48
CA HIS A 275 -4.65 -5.87 -7.55
C HIS A 275 -4.17 -6.36 -6.17
N GLY A 276 -3.20 -7.28 -6.21
CA GLY A 276 -2.57 -7.90 -5.06
C GLY A 276 -2.50 -9.41 -5.27
N ALA A 277 -1.42 -10.02 -4.78
CA ALA A 277 -1.21 -11.46 -4.91
C ALA A 277 -1.02 -12.10 -3.55
N ASP A 278 -1.61 -13.27 -3.33
CA ASP A 278 -1.35 -14.07 -2.12
C ASP A 278 -1.56 -13.28 -0.81
N THR A 279 -2.55 -12.39 -0.78
CA THR A 279 -2.74 -11.39 0.28
C THR A 279 -3.96 -11.70 1.13
N SER A 280 -3.86 -11.45 2.44
CA SER A 280 -4.97 -11.55 3.38
C SER A 280 -5.51 -10.16 3.72
N TYR A 281 -6.82 -9.98 3.64
CA TYR A 281 -7.53 -8.74 3.94
C TYR A 281 -8.52 -8.97 5.09
N ASP A 282 -8.39 -8.19 6.16
CA ASP A 282 -9.30 -8.21 7.32
C ASP A 282 -9.88 -6.81 7.58
N ILE A 283 -11.10 -6.58 7.09
CA ILE A 283 -11.72 -5.26 7.04
C ILE A 283 -13.00 -5.23 7.88
N ASN A 284 -12.99 -4.47 8.96
CA ASN A 284 -14.18 -4.15 9.74
C ASN A 284 -14.98 -3.02 9.08
N GLY A 285 -15.54 -3.31 7.90
CA GLY A 285 -16.30 -2.35 7.12
C GLY A 285 -16.51 -2.82 5.70
N LYS A 286 -16.52 -1.87 4.77
CA LYS A 286 -16.76 -2.11 3.35
C LYS A 286 -15.47 -2.39 2.62
N ILE A 287 -15.49 -3.36 1.72
CA ILE A 287 -14.39 -3.64 0.80
C ILE A 287 -14.87 -3.70 -0.64
N ASN A 288 -14.20 -2.96 -1.52
CA ASN A 288 -14.31 -3.04 -2.97
C ASN A 288 -13.02 -3.63 -3.53
N PHE A 289 -13.04 -4.89 -3.92
CA PHE A 289 -11.87 -5.67 -4.31
C PHE A 289 -11.83 -5.91 -5.81
N LEU A 290 -10.72 -5.55 -6.46
CA LEU A 290 -10.56 -5.63 -7.91
C LEU A 290 -9.28 -6.38 -8.28
N ASN A 291 -9.41 -7.44 -9.08
CA ASN A 291 -8.32 -8.09 -9.82
C ASN A 291 -7.16 -8.66 -8.96
N GLY A 292 -7.44 -9.21 -7.78
CA GLY A 292 -6.41 -9.90 -7.00
C GLY A 292 -6.14 -11.32 -7.51
N THR A 293 -4.90 -11.81 -7.39
CA THR A 293 -4.47 -13.12 -7.92
C THR A 293 -3.94 -14.03 -6.82
N GLY A 294 -3.65 -15.29 -7.16
CA GLY A 294 -3.09 -16.25 -6.22
C GLY A 294 -4.08 -16.62 -5.12
N THR A 295 -3.57 -16.90 -3.92
CA THR A 295 -4.40 -17.31 -2.77
C THR A 295 -4.78 -16.09 -1.92
N THR A 296 -6.00 -15.59 -2.09
CA THR A 296 -6.47 -14.37 -1.43
C THR A 296 -7.53 -14.69 -0.39
N THR A 297 -7.40 -14.13 0.82
CA THR A 297 -8.46 -14.19 1.85
C THR A 297 -9.07 -12.81 2.04
N LEU A 298 -10.39 -12.72 2.02
CA LEU A 298 -11.17 -11.50 2.17
C LEU A 298 -12.16 -11.67 3.34
N THR A 299 -11.97 -10.91 4.41
CA THR A 299 -12.93 -10.82 5.50
C THR A 299 -13.51 -9.41 5.56
N ALA A 300 -14.84 -9.30 5.57
CA ALA A 300 -15.56 -8.03 5.66
C ALA A 300 -16.77 -8.15 6.60
N THR A 301 -17.01 -7.14 7.43
CA THR A 301 -18.12 -7.13 8.41
C THR A 301 -19.30 -6.25 8.03
N ASP A 302 -19.25 -5.56 6.88
CA ASP A 302 -20.35 -4.76 6.36
C ASP A 302 -20.73 -5.15 4.93
N GLN A 303 -20.01 -4.64 3.92
CA GLN A 303 -20.29 -4.91 2.51
C GLN A 303 -19.03 -5.42 1.82
N LEU A 304 -19.19 -6.47 1.02
CA LEU A 304 -18.14 -6.98 0.17
C LEU A 304 -18.58 -6.94 -1.28
N THR A 305 -17.77 -6.29 -2.12
CA THR A 305 -17.83 -6.42 -3.57
C THR A 305 -16.48 -6.86 -4.07
N ALA A 306 -16.41 -8.01 -4.74
CA ALA A 306 -15.17 -8.58 -5.24
C ALA A 306 -15.30 -9.00 -6.70
N PHE A 307 -14.28 -8.64 -7.48
CA PHE A 307 -14.10 -9.09 -8.86
C PHE A 307 -12.86 -9.97 -8.92
N GLY A 308 -13.07 -11.18 -9.44
CA GLY A 308 -12.06 -12.20 -9.61
C GLY A 308 -10.96 -11.81 -10.60
N ALA A 309 -9.95 -12.67 -10.72
CA ALA A 309 -8.95 -12.64 -11.79
C ALA A 309 -8.54 -14.06 -12.15
N SER A 310 -7.86 -14.24 -13.29
CA SER A 310 -7.40 -15.56 -13.73
C SER A 310 -6.59 -16.29 -12.66
N ASP A 311 -6.88 -17.58 -12.47
CA ASP A 311 -6.14 -18.50 -11.60
C ASP A 311 -6.12 -18.08 -10.12
N SER A 312 -7.19 -17.42 -9.68
CA SER A 312 -7.35 -16.95 -8.30
C SER A 312 -8.11 -17.96 -7.41
N ASN A 313 -7.68 -18.05 -6.15
CA ASN A 313 -8.36 -18.80 -5.11
C ASN A 313 -8.76 -17.85 -3.99
N TYR A 314 -10.06 -17.61 -3.84
CA TYR A 314 -10.61 -16.72 -2.82
C TYR A 314 -11.21 -17.50 -1.67
N THR A 315 -10.86 -17.10 -0.45
CA THR A 315 -11.68 -17.37 0.74
C THR A 315 -12.37 -16.09 1.14
N MET A 316 -13.70 -16.12 1.24
CA MET A 316 -14.54 -14.95 1.52
C MET A 316 -15.34 -15.18 2.81
N ASN A 317 -15.18 -14.27 3.77
CA ASN A 317 -15.95 -14.28 5.01
C ASN A 317 -16.67 -12.93 5.13
N ALA A 318 -17.88 -12.86 4.59
CA ALA A 318 -18.71 -11.68 4.66
C ALA A 318 -19.74 -11.82 5.79
N SER A 319 -19.84 -10.80 6.62
CA SER A 319 -20.83 -10.70 7.71
C SER A 319 -21.42 -9.29 7.73
N GLY A 320 -22.46 -9.05 8.54
CA GLY A 320 -23.14 -7.77 8.62
C GLY A 320 -24.59 -7.82 8.15
N SER A 321 -25.09 -6.71 7.62
CA SER A 321 -26.49 -6.58 7.16
C SER A 321 -26.64 -6.38 5.65
N ASN A 322 -25.56 -6.03 4.95
CA ASN A 322 -25.57 -5.82 3.50
C ASN A 322 -25.20 -7.11 2.78
N THR A 323 -25.64 -7.30 1.54
CA THR A 323 -25.31 -8.50 0.75
C THR A 323 -23.88 -8.45 0.20
N GLY A 324 -23.24 -9.61 0.08
CA GLY A 324 -21.96 -9.76 -0.63
C GLY A 324 -22.17 -9.91 -2.14
N LEU A 325 -21.20 -9.45 -2.93
CA LEU A 325 -21.14 -9.67 -4.37
C LEU A 325 -19.75 -10.21 -4.75
N PHE A 326 -19.73 -11.33 -5.46
CA PHE A 326 -18.56 -11.86 -6.15
C PHE A 326 -18.85 -12.04 -7.63
N VAL A 327 -17.94 -11.59 -8.49
CA VAL A 327 -18.00 -11.80 -9.94
C VAL A 327 -16.69 -12.42 -10.39
N ALA A 328 -16.74 -13.66 -10.90
CA ALA A 328 -15.58 -14.34 -11.48
C ALA A 328 -15.13 -13.68 -12.80
N ASP A 329 -13.86 -13.84 -13.16
CA ASP A 329 -13.29 -13.35 -14.42
C ASP A 329 -12.90 -14.53 -15.33
N LYS A 330 -12.10 -14.30 -16.36
CA LYS A 330 -11.53 -15.37 -17.19
C LYS A 330 -10.45 -16.11 -16.42
N GLY A 331 -10.46 -17.43 -16.52
CA GLY A 331 -9.43 -18.28 -15.92
C GLY A 331 -10.10 -19.27 -14.98
N ASN A 332 -9.32 -20.19 -14.40
CA ASN A 332 -9.91 -21.09 -13.41
C ASN A 332 -9.95 -20.36 -12.08
N GLU A 333 -11.12 -20.17 -11.49
CA GLU A 333 -11.23 -19.56 -10.16
C GLU A 333 -11.92 -20.48 -9.17
N THR A 334 -11.50 -20.38 -7.91
CA THR A 334 -12.18 -21.00 -6.78
C THR A 334 -12.63 -19.92 -5.81
N LEU A 335 -13.90 -19.92 -5.43
CA LEU A 335 -14.46 -19.13 -4.34
C LEU A 335 -14.93 -20.06 -3.22
N ASN A 336 -14.42 -19.84 -2.02
CA ASN A 336 -14.96 -20.43 -0.80
C ASN A 336 -15.57 -19.33 0.08
N ALA A 337 -16.89 -19.19 0.06
CA ALA A 337 -17.61 -18.25 0.90
C ALA A 337 -18.28 -18.91 2.13
N SER A 338 -17.90 -20.14 2.48
CA SER A 338 -18.57 -20.94 3.53
C SER A 338 -18.58 -20.30 4.92
N GLY A 339 -17.67 -19.37 5.20
CA GLY A 339 -17.63 -18.62 6.46
C GLY A 339 -18.57 -17.42 6.50
N SER A 340 -19.29 -17.13 5.43
CA SER A 340 -20.17 -15.97 5.34
C SER A 340 -21.54 -16.23 5.98
N THR A 341 -22.07 -15.21 6.66
CA THR A 341 -23.33 -15.28 7.41
C THR A 341 -24.48 -14.51 6.78
N ILE A 342 -24.20 -13.80 5.69
CA ILE A 342 -25.15 -13.02 4.89
C ILE A 342 -25.36 -13.69 3.54
N GLY A 343 -26.43 -13.31 2.85
CA GLY A 343 -26.62 -13.74 1.46
C GLY A 343 -25.56 -13.11 0.54
N ILE A 344 -24.97 -13.94 -0.31
CA ILE A 344 -23.96 -13.58 -1.29
C ILE A 344 -24.51 -13.84 -2.70
N GLN A 345 -24.29 -12.88 -3.58
CA GLN A 345 -24.49 -13.05 -5.00
C GLN A 345 -23.18 -13.42 -5.66
N ILE A 346 -23.12 -14.60 -6.27
CA ILE A 346 -21.94 -15.18 -6.89
C ILE A 346 -22.25 -15.33 -8.37
N TYR A 347 -21.51 -14.62 -9.22
CA TYR A 347 -21.65 -14.69 -10.68
C TYR A 347 -20.41 -15.32 -11.29
N ALA A 348 -20.59 -16.42 -12.00
CA ALA A 348 -19.55 -16.97 -12.86
C ALA A 348 -19.34 -16.07 -14.10
N ASN A 349 -18.21 -16.27 -14.78
CA ASN A 349 -17.83 -15.48 -15.94
C ASN A 349 -18.75 -15.72 -17.16
N THR A 350 -19.12 -14.66 -17.87
CA THR A 350 -19.97 -14.70 -19.07
C THR A 350 -19.24 -14.27 -20.35
N VAL A 351 -17.92 -14.09 -20.31
CA VAL A 351 -17.15 -13.61 -21.46
C VAL A 351 -16.98 -14.71 -22.50
N SER A 352 -17.45 -14.44 -23.73
CA SER A 352 -17.37 -15.36 -24.86
C SER A 352 -15.93 -15.84 -25.14
N GLY A 353 -15.80 -17.14 -25.45
CA GLY A 353 -14.52 -17.78 -25.73
C GLY A 353 -13.72 -18.20 -24.49
N ALA A 354 -14.21 -17.93 -23.28
CA ALA A 354 -13.68 -18.54 -22.07
C ALA A 354 -14.01 -20.04 -22.03
N THR A 355 -13.06 -20.87 -21.62
CA THR A 355 -13.24 -22.33 -21.43
C THR A 355 -12.90 -22.77 -20.01
N ALA A 356 -12.96 -21.83 -19.07
CA ALA A 356 -12.41 -22.03 -17.75
C ALA A 356 -13.44 -22.55 -16.76
N ASN A 357 -12.96 -23.23 -15.72
CA ASN A 357 -13.79 -23.86 -14.72
C ASN A 357 -13.92 -22.94 -13.50
N PHE A 358 -15.14 -22.78 -13.00
CA PHE A 358 -15.41 -22.03 -11.78
C PHE A 358 -15.93 -22.95 -10.67
N VAL A 359 -15.35 -22.87 -9.48
CA VAL A 359 -15.84 -23.59 -8.30
C VAL A 359 -16.24 -22.58 -7.26
N ALA A 360 -17.49 -22.61 -6.80
CA ALA A 360 -17.95 -21.71 -5.76
C ALA A 360 -18.76 -22.41 -4.67
N THR A 361 -18.51 -22.01 -3.44
CA THR A 361 -19.27 -22.39 -2.26
C THR A 361 -19.87 -21.14 -1.62
N GLY A 362 -21.18 -21.12 -1.43
CA GLY A 362 -21.90 -20.11 -0.66
C GLY A 362 -21.71 -20.26 0.85
N GLY A 363 -22.41 -19.44 1.63
CA GLY A 363 -22.33 -19.36 3.07
C GLY A 363 -23.54 -19.97 3.78
N SER A 364 -23.97 -19.32 4.85
CA SER A 364 -25.18 -19.69 5.60
C SER A 364 -26.38 -18.77 5.36
N GLY A 365 -26.18 -17.70 4.57
CA GLY A 365 -27.27 -16.86 4.10
C GLY A 365 -28.04 -17.50 2.95
N ASN A 366 -29.06 -16.80 2.46
CA ASN A 366 -29.74 -17.19 1.23
C ASN A 366 -28.92 -16.68 0.04
N ASP A 367 -28.16 -17.56 -0.57
CA ASP A 367 -27.21 -17.20 -1.62
C ASP A 367 -27.81 -17.31 -3.01
N THR A 368 -27.26 -16.54 -3.93
CA THR A 368 -27.59 -16.59 -5.36
C THR A 368 -26.34 -16.96 -6.13
N LEU A 369 -26.35 -18.09 -6.83
CA LEU A 369 -25.22 -18.61 -7.59
C LEU A 369 -25.61 -18.70 -9.06
N ALA A 370 -25.09 -17.78 -9.87
CA ALA A 370 -25.37 -17.69 -11.30
C ALA A 370 -24.27 -18.34 -12.13
N ALA A 371 -24.64 -19.38 -12.88
CA ALA A 371 -23.74 -20.05 -13.81
C ALA A 371 -23.40 -19.14 -15.00
N GLY A 372 -22.26 -19.42 -15.62
CA GLY A 372 -21.70 -18.67 -16.73
C GLY A 372 -21.13 -19.61 -17.79
N ILE A 373 -20.27 -19.10 -18.65
CA ILE A 373 -19.61 -19.88 -19.70
C ILE A 373 -18.54 -20.79 -19.09
N GLY A 374 -18.50 -22.04 -19.56
CA GLY A 374 -17.56 -23.05 -19.09
C GLY A 374 -18.22 -24.00 -18.08
N ASN A 375 -17.42 -24.85 -17.44
CA ASN A 375 -17.97 -25.75 -16.42
C ASN A 375 -18.00 -25.05 -15.07
N THR A 376 -19.03 -25.32 -14.29
CA THR A 376 -19.19 -24.71 -12.96
C THR A 376 -19.55 -25.76 -11.93
N THR A 377 -18.94 -25.70 -10.75
CA THR A 377 -19.35 -26.49 -9.59
C THR A 377 -19.82 -25.55 -8.50
N PHE A 378 -21.07 -25.71 -8.09
CA PHE A 378 -21.68 -24.92 -7.04
C PHE A 378 -22.03 -25.76 -5.81
N THR A 379 -21.74 -25.20 -4.65
CA THR A 379 -22.25 -25.63 -3.35
C THR A 379 -22.98 -24.42 -2.76
N GLY A 380 -24.28 -24.53 -2.51
CA GLY A 380 -25.06 -23.43 -1.95
C GLY A 380 -24.68 -23.11 -0.50
N GLY A 381 -24.39 -24.14 0.29
CA GLY A 381 -24.22 -24.01 1.74
C GLY A 381 -25.55 -24.16 2.47
N ALA A 382 -25.67 -23.56 3.65
CA ALA A 382 -26.95 -23.51 4.35
C ALA A 382 -27.85 -22.44 3.71
N GLY A 383 -29.03 -22.20 4.29
CA GLY A 383 -29.99 -21.24 3.76
C GLY A 383 -30.76 -21.75 2.53
N ASP A 384 -31.60 -20.86 2.00
CA ASP A 384 -32.46 -21.13 0.85
C ASP A 384 -31.84 -20.48 -0.39
N ASN A 385 -31.15 -21.30 -1.17
CA ASN A 385 -30.27 -20.85 -2.24
C ASN A 385 -30.95 -20.87 -3.61
N LEU A 386 -30.58 -19.92 -4.46
CA LEU A 386 -31.02 -19.82 -5.85
C LEU A 386 -29.85 -20.10 -6.80
N PHE A 387 -29.95 -21.17 -7.58
CA PHE A 387 -28.99 -21.51 -8.63
C PHE A 387 -29.52 -21.02 -9.99
N MET A 388 -28.94 -19.96 -10.54
CA MET A 388 -29.45 -19.27 -11.72
C MET A 388 -28.75 -19.69 -13.02
N PHE A 389 -29.54 -19.86 -14.07
CA PHE A 389 -29.11 -20.12 -15.43
C PHE A 389 -29.83 -19.16 -16.37
N THR A 390 -29.08 -18.43 -17.19
CA THR A 390 -29.65 -17.48 -18.16
C THR A 390 -29.29 -17.90 -19.58
N LYS A 391 -30.30 -18.15 -20.42
CA LYS A 391 -30.10 -18.58 -21.81
C LYS A 391 -29.20 -17.58 -22.55
N GLY A 392 -28.14 -18.08 -23.17
CA GLY A 392 -27.18 -17.29 -23.93
C GLY A 392 -26.05 -16.66 -23.10
N ALA A 393 -26.08 -16.76 -21.77
CA ALA A 393 -24.98 -16.35 -20.89
C ALA A 393 -24.13 -17.53 -20.37
N THR A 394 -24.64 -18.76 -20.50
CA THR A 394 -24.03 -20.01 -20.02
C THR A 394 -23.26 -20.79 -21.10
N GLY A 395 -23.57 -20.58 -22.38
CA GLY A 395 -22.94 -21.33 -23.47
C GLY A 395 -23.17 -22.85 -23.37
N ASN A 396 -22.25 -23.65 -23.91
CA ASN A 396 -22.34 -25.13 -23.91
C ASN A 396 -21.67 -25.76 -22.67
N GLY A 397 -21.78 -25.12 -21.49
CA GLY A 397 -21.13 -25.57 -20.27
C GLY A 397 -21.84 -26.73 -19.57
N ASN A 398 -21.20 -27.30 -18.55
CA ASN A 398 -21.83 -28.22 -17.61
C ASN A 398 -21.75 -27.68 -16.20
N THR A 399 -22.88 -27.62 -15.50
CA THR A 399 -22.93 -27.19 -14.10
C THR A 399 -23.29 -28.35 -13.19
N VAL A 400 -22.52 -28.51 -12.12
CA VAL A 400 -22.77 -29.48 -11.06
C VAL A 400 -23.16 -28.72 -9.79
N ILE A 401 -24.30 -29.05 -9.20
CA ILE A 401 -24.73 -28.54 -7.90
C ILE A 401 -24.59 -29.68 -6.90
N THR A 402 -23.77 -29.48 -5.86
CA THR A 402 -23.31 -30.55 -4.96
C THR A 402 -24.27 -30.83 -3.81
N ASP A 403 -25.11 -29.84 -3.44
CA ASP A 403 -25.89 -29.85 -2.21
C ASP A 403 -27.34 -29.37 -2.39
N PHE A 404 -27.89 -29.43 -3.60
CA PHE A 404 -29.23 -28.91 -3.90
C PHE A 404 -30.32 -29.45 -2.94
N GLY A 405 -30.20 -30.71 -2.53
CA GLY A 405 -31.15 -31.39 -1.64
C GLY A 405 -31.05 -31.02 -0.15
N THR A 406 -30.05 -30.23 0.29
CA THR A 406 -29.86 -29.91 1.72
C THR A 406 -30.93 -28.97 2.28
N SER A 407 -31.53 -28.13 1.44
CA SER A 407 -32.75 -27.37 1.75
C SER A 407 -33.88 -27.73 0.78
N GLY A 408 -35.10 -27.88 1.32
CA GLY A 408 -36.32 -28.06 0.53
C GLY A 408 -36.72 -26.83 -0.28
N ASN A 409 -36.19 -25.66 0.09
CA ASN A 409 -36.50 -24.38 -0.54
C ASN A 409 -35.41 -23.92 -1.52
N ASN A 410 -34.33 -24.69 -1.70
CA ASN A 410 -33.37 -24.44 -2.78
C ASN A 410 -34.09 -24.48 -4.13
N LYS A 411 -33.81 -23.50 -4.98
CA LYS A 411 -34.45 -23.32 -6.30
C LYS A 411 -33.46 -23.29 -7.45
N ILE A 412 -33.91 -23.76 -8.60
CA ILE A 412 -33.25 -23.57 -9.90
C ILE A 412 -33.97 -22.45 -10.65
N GLY A 413 -33.27 -21.36 -10.90
CA GLY A 413 -33.76 -20.24 -11.69
C GLY A 413 -33.42 -20.41 -13.17
N LEU A 414 -34.42 -20.53 -14.04
CA LEU A 414 -34.26 -20.64 -15.50
C LEU A 414 -34.79 -19.38 -16.18
N PHE A 415 -33.86 -18.53 -16.60
CA PHE A 415 -34.15 -17.20 -17.15
C PHE A 415 -33.98 -17.18 -18.68
N ASN A 416 -34.95 -16.60 -19.37
CA ASN A 416 -35.00 -16.44 -20.84
C ASN A 416 -35.06 -17.73 -21.65
N TYR A 417 -35.45 -18.85 -21.04
CA TYR A 417 -35.64 -20.12 -21.77
C TYR A 417 -36.97 -20.21 -22.52
N GLY A 418 -37.91 -19.29 -22.28
CA GLY A 418 -39.26 -19.36 -22.86
C GLY A 418 -40.15 -20.38 -22.16
N LEU A 419 -39.83 -20.73 -20.90
CA LEU A 419 -40.52 -21.78 -20.16
C LEU A 419 -41.77 -21.23 -19.45
N ASP A 420 -42.86 -21.95 -19.58
CA ASP A 420 -44.06 -21.88 -18.75
C ASP A 420 -44.21 -23.18 -17.94
N GLU A 421 -45.31 -23.32 -17.21
CA GLU A 421 -45.56 -24.52 -16.38
C GLU A 421 -45.60 -25.82 -17.23
N SER A 422 -46.17 -25.77 -18.43
CA SER A 422 -46.32 -26.94 -19.30
C SER A 422 -45.00 -27.40 -19.92
N SER A 423 -44.19 -26.45 -20.37
CA SER A 423 -42.87 -26.69 -20.95
C SER A 423 -41.83 -27.04 -19.88
N LEU A 424 -41.95 -26.51 -18.66
CA LEU A 424 -41.17 -26.97 -17.52
C LEU A 424 -41.47 -28.44 -17.17
N ALA A 425 -42.74 -28.84 -17.17
CA ALA A 425 -43.11 -30.25 -16.96
C ALA A 425 -42.52 -31.17 -18.06
N THR A 426 -42.48 -30.67 -19.30
CA THR A 426 -41.85 -31.39 -20.43
C THR A 426 -40.34 -31.50 -20.25
N LEU A 427 -39.66 -30.44 -19.80
CA LEU A 427 -38.22 -30.47 -19.47
C LEU A 427 -37.92 -31.54 -18.41
N LEU A 428 -38.73 -31.61 -17.35
CA LEU A 428 -38.58 -32.60 -16.28
C LEU A 428 -38.83 -34.02 -16.78
N GLN A 429 -39.85 -34.24 -17.62
CA GLN A 429 -40.12 -35.55 -18.22
C GLN A 429 -38.98 -36.04 -19.11
N ASN A 430 -38.29 -35.13 -19.81
CA ASN A 430 -37.16 -35.44 -20.67
C ASN A 430 -35.82 -35.52 -19.91
N SER A 431 -35.79 -35.13 -18.64
CA SER A 431 -34.61 -35.23 -17.79
C SER A 431 -34.37 -36.68 -17.35
N LYS A 432 -33.12 -37.02 -17.04
CA LYS A 432 -32.72 -38.40 -16.69
C LYS A 432 -31.88 -38.43 -15.43
N ASN A 433 -31.88 -39.57 -14.74
CA ASN A 433 -30.89 -39.84 -13.72
C ASN A 433 -29.61 -40.36 -14.39
N ASP A 434 -28.45 -39.94 -13.90
CA ASP A 434 -27.16 -40.54 -14.27
C ASP A 434 -26.96 -41.91 -13.59
N ALA A 435 -25.79 -42.53 -13.83
CA ALA A 435 -25.46 -43.84 -13.24
C ALA A 435 -25.33 -43.81 -11.70
N SER A 436 -25.16 -42.64 -11.12
CA SER A 436 -25.09 -42.42 -9.67
C SER A 436 -26.43 -41.99 -9.06
N GLY A 437 -27.48 -41.90 -9.87
CA GLY A 437 -28.83 -41.50 -9.44
C GLY A 437 -29.06 -40.00 -9.37
N ASN A 438 -28.12 -39.18 -9.86
CA ASN A 438 -28.25 -37.72 -9.86
C ASN A 438 -29.12 -37.27 -11.03
N ALA A 439 -30.02 -36.30 -10.80
CA ALA A 439 -30.82 -35.69 -11.84
C ALA A 439 -29.92 -34.89 -12.78
N VAL A 440 -30.09 -35.11 -14.08
CA VAL A 440 -29.40 -34.37 -15.16
C VAL A 440 -30.45 -33.69 -16.03
N LEU A 441 -30.52 -32.37 -15.91
CA LEU A 441 -31.37 -31.50 -16.73
C LEU A 441 -30.58 -31.06 -17.96
N SER A 442 -31.15 -31.22 -19.15
CA SER A 442 -30.57 -30.74 -20.41
C SER A 442 -31.35 -29.52 -20.86
N LEU A 443 -30.70 -28.36 -20.93
CA LEU A 443 -31.32 -27.10 -21.32
C LEU A 443 -31.17 -26.86 -22.84
N ASP A 444 -32.03 -26.02 -23.40
CA ASP A 444 -32.13 -25.77 -24.85
C ASP A 444 -30.85 -25.19 -25.49
N ASP A 445 -29.96 -24.59 -24.70
CA ASP A 445 -28.68 -24.04 -25.15
C ASP A 445 -27.51 -25.03 -25.02
N SER A 446 -27.81 -26.33 -24.90
CA SER A 446 -26.85 -27.41 -24.69
C SER A 446 -26.13 -27.38 -23.33
N GLN A 447 -26.52 -26.48 -22.42
CA GLN A 447 -26.09 -26.52 -21.03
C GLN A 447 -26.67 -27.76 -20.35
N THR A 448 -25.86 -28.43 -19.51
CA THR A 448 -26.38 -29.46 -18.61
C THR A 448 -26.28 -29.01 -17.14
N VAL A 449 -27.28 -29.40 -16.35
CA VAL A 449 -27.31 -29.16 -14.90
C VAL A 449 -27.47 -30.49 -14.19
N THR A 450 -26.46 -30.87 -13.40
CA THR A 450 -26.46 -32.10 -12.60
C THR A 450 -26.67 -31.77 -11.14
N LEU A 451 -27.66 -32.38 -10.50
CA LEU A 451 -27.98 -32.20 -9.08
C LEU A 451 -27.52 -33.42 -8.29
N GLN A 452 -26.41 -33.29 -7.56
CA GLN A 452 -25.86 -34.41 -6.80
C GLN A 452 -26.79 -34.83 -5.66
N GLY A 453 -27.04 -36.13 -5.54
CA GLY A 453 -27.87 -36.71 -4.48
C GLY A 453 -29.37 -36.42 -4.60
N VAL A 454 -29.82 -35.85 -5.72
CA VAL A 454 -31.24 -35.54 -5.99
C VAL A 454 -31.66 -36.27 -7.25
N SER A 455 -32.75 -37.03 -7.21
CA SER A 455 -33.27 -37.72 -8.39
C SER A 455 -34.29 -36.86 -9.13
N VAL A 456 -34.54 -37.15 -10.41
CA VAL A 456 -35.58 -36.43 -11.20
C VAL A 456 -36.96 -36.54 -10.54
N SER A 457 -37.27 -37.66 -9.88
CA SER A 457 -38.54 -37.86 -9.17
C SER A 457 -38.72 -36.98 -7.94
N ASP A 458 -37.63 -36.41 -7.40
CA ASP A 458 -37.67 -35.49 -6.26
C ASP A 458 -37.94 -34.04 -6.69
N LEU A 459 -37.94 -33.77 -8.00
CA LEU A 459 -38.16 -32.45 -8.56
C LEU A 459 -39.62 -32.23 -8.94
N ASN A 460 -40.12 -31.03 -8.64
CA ASN A 460 -41.43 -30.55 -9.05
C ASN A 460 -41.37 -29.04 -9.31
N ALA A 461 -42.45 -28.45 -9.82
CA ALA A 461 -42.49 -27.05 -10.22
C ALA A 461 -42.10 -26.05 -9.10
N SER A 462 -42.32 -26.37 -7.81
CA SER A 462 -41.95 -25.46 -6.72
C SER A 462 -40.44 -25.30 -6.52
N ARG A 463 -39.65 -26.24 -7.06
CA ARG A 463 -38.18 -26.21 -7.05
C ARG A 463 -37.59 -25.30 -8.12
N PHE A 464 -38.43 -24.65 -8.93
CA PHE A 464 -38.01 -23.81 -10.04
C PHE A 464 -38.57 -22.40 -9.93
N GLU A 465 -37.79 -21.47 -10.46
CA GLU A 465 -38.22 -20.10 -10.74
C GLU A 465 -37.98 -19.83 -12.22
N VAL A 466 -39.05 -19.59 -12.98
CA VAL A 466 -38.96 -19.34 -14.42
C VAL A 466 -39.34 -17.90 -14.72
N LEU A 467 -38.51 -17.21 -15.50
CA LEU A 467 -38.78 -15.84 -15.93
C LEU A 467 -38.39 -15.69 -17.39
N ASN A 468 -39.35 -15.26 -18.20
CA ASN A 468 -39.13 -14.99 -19.62
C ASN A 468 -39.15 -13.48 -19.85
N ALA A 469 -38.15 -12.94 -20.56
CA ALA A 469 -38.25 -11.59 -21.10
C ALA A 469 -39.54 -11.47 -21.90
N THR A 470 -40.43 -10.55 -21.50
CA THR A 470 -41.62 -10.23 -22.28
C THR A 470 -41.12 -9.72 -23.62
N ALA A 471 -41.56 -10.32 -24.73
CA ALA A 471 -41.23 -9.82 -26.05
C ALA A 471 -41.59 -8.34 -26.10
N LYS A 472 -40.58 -7.48 -26.30
CA LYS A 472 -40.80 -6.06 -26.55
C LYS A 472 -41.55 -6.01 -27.88
N THR A 473 -42.88 -5.89 -27.82
CA THR A 473 -43.70 -5.62 -29.00
C THR A 473 -43.14 -4.36 -29.64
N ALA A 474 -42.67 -4.50 -30.87
CA ALA A 474 -41.93 -3.51 -31.64
C ALA A 474 -42.67 -2.18 -31.80
#